data_AF-W1DN92-F1
#
_entry.id   AF-W1DN92-F1
#
_cell.length_a   1.000
_cell.length_b   1.000
_cell.length_c   1.000
_cell.angle_alpha   90.00
_cell.angle_beta   90.00
_cell.angle_gamma   90.00
#
_symmetry.space_group_name_H-M   'P 1'
#
loop_
_entity.id
_entity.type
_entity.pdbx_description
1 polymer ?
#
loop_
_entity_poly.entity_id
_entity_poly.type
_entity_poly.pdbx_seq_one_letter_code
_entity_poly.pdbx_strand_id
1 'polypeptide(L)'
;MGRMTTIATATLPKNVQYPQYDRSQLRSRIVHFGFGAFHRAHQALLTDRVLNNVGGDWGICEISLFSGDTLMSQLREQDHLFTVLEKGADGNQPIVIGAVHECLNARLDSLAAIIEKILRAAGSDCLADHYGKRLLHRSGDRETGSDASAHYSRSGESDAAAVSSRYFS
;
A
#
# COMPACT_ATOMS: atom_id res chain seq x y z
N MET A 1 25.92 8.82 13.71
CA MET A 1 24.60 9.31 13.23
C MET A 1 23.63 9.26 14.40
N GLY A 2 23.05 10.39 14.80
CA GLY A 2 21.95 10.39 15.79
C GLY A 2 20.70 9.78 15.18
N ARG A 3 19.96 8.97 15.95
CA ARG A 3 18.69 8.36 15.52
C ARG A 3 17.70 9.49 15.20
N MET A 4 17.13 9.52 13.99
CA MET A 4 16.07 10.48 13.67
C MET A 4 14.85 10.24 14.56
N THR A 5 14.26 11.32 15.08
CA THR A 5 12.99 11.28 15.80
C THR A 5 11.86 11.10 14.79
N THR A 6 11.11 10.02 14.91
CA THR A 6 9.99 9.65 14.02
C THR A 6 8.68 9.56 14.81
N ILE A 7 7.54 9.46 14.12
CA ILE A 7 6.25 9.23 14.78
C ILE A 7 6.32 8.00 15.70
N ALA A 8 7.03 6.95 15.27
CA ALA A 8 7.21 5.71 16.02
C ALA A 8 8.08 5.83 17.29
N THR A 9 8.87 6.92 17.41
CA THR A 9 9.86 7.07 18.49
C THR A 9 9.68 8.34 19.33
N ALA A 10 8.88 9.30 18.84
CA ALA A 10 8.59 10.54 19.52
C ALA A 10 7.54 10.37 20.62
N THR A 11 7.66 11.15 21.69
CA THR A 11 6.53 11.42 22.59
C THR A 11 5.66 12.52 21.98
N LEU A 12 4.48 12.16 21.47
CA LEU A 12 3.53 13.15 20.90
C LEU A 12 2.58 13.73 21.97
N PRO A 13 1.93 14.88 21.70
CA PRO A 13 0.95 15.47 22.60
C PRO A 13 -0.19 14.51 22.99
N LYS A 14 -0.76 14.71 24.19
CA LYS A 14 -1.78 13.81 24.77
C LYS A 14 -3.06 13.67 23.94
N ASN A 15 -3.38 14.64 23.10
CA ASN A 15 -4.57 14.62 22.25
C ASN A 15 -4.37 13.86 20.94
N VAL A 16 -3.16 13.36 20.65
CA VAL A 16 -2.91 12.51 19.48
C VAL A 16 -3.42 11.10 19.75
N GLN A 17 -4.30 10.59 18.89
CA GLN A 17 -4.76 9.21 18.94
C GLN A 17 -3.72 8.29 18.29
N TYR A 18 -3.51 7.12 18.88
CA TYR A 18 -2.59 6.09 18.38
C TYR A 18 -3.34 4.79 18.08
N PRO A 19 -2.80 3.93 17.20
CA PRO A 19 -3.25 2.55 17.07
C PRO A 19 -3.19 1.84 18.42
N GLN A 20 -4.29 1.19 18.80
CA GLN A 20 -4.44 0.41 20.04
C GLN A 20 -4.33 -1.10 19.80
N TYR A 21 -4.33 -1.53 18.55
CA TYR A 21 -4.13 -2.92 18.15
C TYR A 21 -2.64 -3.27 18.00
N ASP A 22 -2.31 -4.56 18.12
CA ASP A 22 -0.95 -5.05 17.91
C ASP A 22 -0.58 -5.06 16.42
N ARG A 23 0.17 -4.04 15.99
CA ARG A 23 0.63 -3.90 14.61
C ARG A 23 1.54 -5.05 14.16
N SER A 24 2.18 -5.77 15.07
CA SER A 24 3.03 -6.91 14.72
C SER A 24 2.23 -8.13 14.21
N GLN A 25 0.91 -8.16 14.44
CA GLN A 25 0.02 -9.18 13.90
C GLN A 25 -0.45 -8.91 12.47
N LEU A 26 -0.23 -7.70 11.95
CA LEU A 26 -0.73 -7.33 10.63
C LEU A 26 -0.12 -8.21 9.53
N ARG A 27 -0.97 -8.60 8.59
CA ARG A 27 -0.59 -9.26 7.34
C ARG A 27 -1.04 -8.40 6.18
N SER A 28 -0.29 -8.44 5.08
CA SER A 28 -0.65 -7.73 3.84
C SER A 28 -1.81 -8.43 3.15
N ARG A 29 -3.03 -8.20 3.67
CA ARG A 29 -4.30 -8.73 3.14
C ARG A 29 -4.96 -7.77 2.16
N ILE A 30 -4.58 -6.50 2.24
CA ILE A 30 -4.99 -5.47 1.29
C ILE A 30 -3.74 -4.98 0.58
N VAL A 31 -3.78 -4.96 -0.75
CA VAL A 31 -2.78 -4.31 -1.58
C VAL A 31 -3.43 -3.06 -2.18
N HIS A 32 -2.83 -1.90 -1.94
CA HIS A 32 -3.33 -0.63 -2.48
C HIS A 32 -2.34 -0.04 -3.49
N PHE A 33 -2.84 0.39 -4.64
CA PHE A 33 -2.03 1.06 -5.66
C PHE A 33 -2.19 2.57 -5.55
N GLY A 34 -1.09 3.24 -5.20
CA GLY A 34 -1.03 4.69 -5.10
C GLY A 34 -1.29 5.21 -3.69
N PHE A 35 -0.22 5.60 -3.01
CA PHE A 35 -0.29 6.17 -1.66
C PHE A 35 -0.64 7.67 -1.69
N GLY A 36 -1.85 7.97 -2.14
CA GLY A 36 -2.39 9.32 -2.26
C GLY A 36 -3.02 9.86 -0.97
N ALA A 37 -3.32 11.15 -0.95
CA ALA A 37 -3.96 11.80 0.20
C ALA A 37 -5.37 11.23 0.51
N PHE A 38 -6.16 10.94 -0.53
CA PHE A 38 -7.50 10.37 -0.35
C PHE A 38 -7.46 8.97 0.26
N HIS A 39 -6.60 8.09 -0.25
CA HIS A 39 -6.40 6.76 0.33
C HIS A 39 -6.08 6.83 1.82
N ARG A 40 -5.08 7.65 2.19
CA ARG A 40 -4.67 7.86 3.58
C ARG A 40 -5.79 8.36 4.47
N ALA A 41 -6.53 9.36 4.01
CA ALA A 41 -7.59 10.00 4.79
C ALA A 41 -8.90 9.19 4.84
N HIS A 42 -9.07 8.16 4.00
CA HIS A 42 -10.31 7.41 3.89
C HIS A 42 -10.12 5.91 4.11
N GLN A 43 -9.51 5.19 3.17
CA GLN A 43 -9.42 3.73 3.19
C GLN A 43 -8.49 3.25 4.31
N ALA A 44 -7.31 3.86 4.45
CA ALA A 44 -6.39 3.52 5.53
C ALA A 44 -6.96 3.90 6.91
N LEU A 45 -7.55 5.10 7.04
CA LEU A 45 -8.21 5.55 8.27
C LEU A 45 -9.35 4.61 8.70
N LEU A 46 -10.22 4.20 7.77
CA LEU A 46 -11.32 3.29 8.09
C LEU A 46 -10.82 1.89 8.46
N THR A 47 -9.78 1.39 7.79
CA THR A 47 -9.15 0.12 8.15
C THR A 47 -8.55 0.19 9.55
N ASP A 48 -7.85 1.28 9.87
CA ASP A 48 -7.30 1.54 11.20
C ASP A 48 -8.39 1.57 12.29
N ARG A 49 -9.52 2.22 12.02
CA ARG A 49 -10.69 2.23 12.92
C ARG A 49 -11.26 0.84 13.16
N VAL A 50 -11.38 0.01 12.11
CA VAL A 50 -11.85 -1.37 12.25
C VAL A 50 -10.88 -2.18 13.10
N LEU A 51 -9.57 -2.09 12.82
CA LEU A 51 -8.53 -2.77 13.60
C LEU A 51 -8.54 -2.33 15.08
N ASN A 52 -8.76 -1.05 15.37
CA ASN A 52 -8.91 -0.56 16.74
C ASN A 52 -10.17 -1.09 17.43
N ASN A 53 -11.26 -1.30 16.69
CA ASN A 53 -12.54 -1.70 17.26
C ASN A 53 -12.65 -3.22 17.48
N VAL A 54 -12.19 -4.03 16.53
CA VAL A 54 -12.38 -5.49 16.55
C VAL A 54 -11.08 -6.29 16.40
N GLY A 55 -9.93 -5.64 16.23
CA GLY A 55 -8.66 -6.30 15.98
C GLY A 55 -8.60 -6.97 14.61
N GLY A 56 -7.73 -7.98 14.51
CA GLY A 56 -7.46 -8.73 13.28
C GLY A 56 -6.11 -8.37 12.65
N ASP A 57 -5.86 -8.95 11.48
CA ASP A 57 -4.58 -8.88 10.78
C ASP A 57 -4.72 -8.30 9.35
N TRP A 58 -5.77 -7.53 9.09
CA TRP A 58 -6.05 -6.89 7.79
C TRP A 58 -5.18 -5.65 7.56
N GLY A 59 -3.87 -5.86 7.49
CA GLY A 59 -2.89 -4.83 7.15
C GLY A 59 -2.88 -4.49 5.66
N ILE A 60 -2.48 -3.25 5.38
CA ILE A 60 -2.35 -2.70 4.03
C ILE A 60 -0.88 -2.70 3.61
N CYS A 61 -0.64 -3.18 2.39
CA CYS A 61 0.61 -3.00 1.67
C CYS A 61 0.42 -1.95 0.57
N GLU A 62 1.17 -0.85 0.66
CA GLU A 62 1.16 0.21 -0.36
C GLU A 62 2.05 -0.16 -1.55
N ILE A 63 1.59 0.10 -2.77
CA ILE A 63 2.37 -0.10 -3.99
C ILE A 63 2.44 1.20 -4.77
N SER A 64 3.65 1.55 -5.20
CA SER A 64 3.88 2.59 -6.19
C SER A 64 4.70 2.11 -7.38
N LEU A 65 4.18 2.28 -8.61
CA LEU A 65 4.78 1.76 -9.83
C LEU A 65 5.68 2.76 -10.57
N PHE A 66 5.33 4.05 -10.54
CA PHE A 66 5.94 5.05 -11.42
C PHE A 66 6.67 6.19 -10.69
N SER A 67 6.29 6.49 -9.46
CA SER A 67 6.80 7.62 -8.67
C SER A 67 6.82 7.31 -7.17
N GLY A 68 7.12 8.29 -6.32
CA GLY A 68 6.92 8.17 -4.87
C GLY A 68 7.97 7.32 -4.14
N ASP A 69 9.14 7.05 -4.73
CA ASP A 69 10.25 6.37 -4.07
C ASP A 69 10.71 7.13 -2.81
N THR A 70 10.83 8.46 -2.86
CA THR A 70 11.09 9.28 -1.67
C THR A 70 10.01 9.09 -0.59
N LEU A 71 8.73 9.13 -0.99
CA LEU A 71 7.62 8.99 -0.05
C LEU A 71 7.58 7.59 0.57
N MET A 72 7.88 6.54 -0.21
CA MET A 72 7.96 5.16 0.28
C MET A 72 9.12 4.97 1.25
N SER A 73 10.29 5.55 0.95
CA SER A 73 11.44 5.55 1.88
C SER A 73 11.11 6.27 3.19
N GLN A 74 10.49 7.45 3.12
CA GLN A 74 10.03 8.18 4.31
C GLN A 74 9.01 7.38 5.13
N LEU A 75 8.08 6.72 4.45
CA LEU A 75 7.08 5.86 5.10
C LEU A 75 7.78 4.70 5.85
N ARG A 76 8.77 4.05 5.23
CA ARG A 76 9.57 2.99 5.88
C ARG A 76 10.33 3.50 7.11
N GLU A 77 10.95 4.67 7.01
CA GLU A 77 11.65 5.32 8.13
C GLU A 77 10.72 5.62 9.30
N GLN A 78 9.45 5.89 9.03
CA GLN A 78 8.41 6.12 10.04
C GLN A 78 7.74 4.85 10.54
N ASP A 79 8.30 3.66 10.28
CA ASP A 79 7.67 2.38 10.59
C ASP A 79 6.25 2.28 10.02
N HIS A 80 6.07 2.82 8.81
CA HIS A 80 4.80 2.91 8.09
C HIS A 80 3.68 3.70 8.80
N LEU A 81 4.03 4.48 9.83
CA LEU A 81 3.09 5.38 10.49
C LEU A 81 2.99 6.71 9.75
N PHE A 82 1.77 7.27 9.71
CA PHE A 82 1.51 8.64 9.28
C PHE A 82 0.35 9.24 10.07
N THR A 83 0.10 10.53 9.94
CA THR A 83 -0.99 11.21 10.65
C THR A 83 -2.09 11.67 9.69
N VAL A 84 -3.34 11.46 10.10
CA VAL A 84 -4.52 12.13 9.53
C VAL A 84 -5.03 13.15 10.53
N LEU A 85 -5.37 14.34 10.06
CA LEU A 85 -5.96 15.39 10.87
C LEU A 85 -7.43 15.55 10.48
N GLU A 86 -8.32 15.11 11.36
CA GLU A 86 -9.75 15.39 11.20
C GLU A 86 -10.05 16.79 11.75
N LYS A 87 -10.76 17.60 10.97
CA LYS A 87 -11.13 18.97 11.33
C LYS A 87 -12.65 19.05 11.47
N GLY A 88 -13.12 19.43 12.66
CA GLY A 88 -14.53 19.62 12.96
C GLY A 88 -14.80 20.96 13.67
N ALA A 89 -16.07 21.21 14.00
CA ALA A 89 -16.47 22.41 14.74
C ALA A 89 -15.83 22.46 16.14
N ASP A 90 -15.65 21.30 16.78
CA ASP A 90 -15.11 21.16 18.14
C ASP A 90 -13.56 21.15 18.18
N GLY A 91 -12.90 21.31 17.03
CA GLY A 91 -11.45 21.39 16.90
C GLY A 91 -10.85 20.36 15.96
N ASN A 92 -9.53 20.20 16.06
CA ASN A 92 -8.76 19.28 15.24
C ASN A 92 -8.37 18.04 16.04
N GLN A 93 -8.58 16.86 15.46
CA GLN A 93 -8.21 15.57 16.04
C GLN A 93 -7.10 14.93 15.19
N PRO A 94 -5.83 14.98 15.65
CA PRO A 94 -4.75 14.22 15.02
C PRO A 94 -4.85 12.75 15.38
N ILE A 95 -4.72 11.89 14.37
CA ILE A 95 -4.82 10.43 14.49
C ILE A 95 -3.61 9.83 13.77
N VAL A 96 -2.78 9.09 14.51
CA VAL A 96 -1.71 8.27 13.93
C VAL A 96 -2.34 7.00 13.37
N ILE A 97 -2.10 6.77 12.07
CA ILE A 97 -2.59 5.62 11.32
C ILE A 97 -1.48 4.58 11.25
N GLY A 98 -1.80 3.34 11.62
CA GLY A 98 -0.89 2.20 11.63
C GLY A 98 -1.33 1.01 10.78
N ALA A 99 -2.46 1.12 10.08
CA ALA A 99 -3.03 0.03 9.27
C ALA A 99 -2.15 -0.31 8.06
N VAL A 100 -1.32 0.65 7.61
CA VAL A 100 -0.23 0.41 6.68
C VAL A 100 0.96 -0.13 7.46
N HIS A 101 1.46 -1.28 7.04
CA HIS A 101 2.60 -1.95 7.69
C HIS A 101 3.71 -2.37 6.72
N GLU A 102 3.44 -2.26 5.41
CA GLU A 102 4.37 -2.61 4.36
C GLU A 102 4.19 -1.67 3.16
N CYS A 103 5.27 -1.42 2.41
CA CYS A 103 5.17 -0.75 1.13
C CYS A 103 6.21 -1.24 0.14
N LEU A 104 5.86 -1.24 -1.15
CA LEU A 104 6.75 -1.56 -2.27
C LEU A 104 6.74 -0.46 -3.32
N ASN A 105 7.90 -0.20 -3.91
CA ASN A 105 8.09 0.69 -5.04
C ASN A 105 8.84 -0.03 -6.16
N ALA A 106 8.40 0.13 -7.41
CA ALA A 106 9.04 -0.57 -8.52
C ALA A 106 10.53 -0.24 -8.69
N ARG A 107 10.98 0.97 -8.32
CA ARG A 107 12.40 1.35 -8.35
C ARG A 107 13.19 0.82 -7.16
N LEU A 108 12.57 0.73 -5.98
CA LEU A 108 13.26 0.31 -4.75
C LEU A 108 13.30 -1.21 -4.60
N ASP A 109 12.27 -1.92 -5.05
CA ASP A 109 12.06 -3.34 -4.74
C ASP A 109 11.88 -4.23 -5.98
N SER A 110 11.75 -3.66 -7.17
CA SER A 110 11.43 -4.31 -8.46
C SER A 110 9.96 -4.67 -8.68
N LEU A 111 9.58 -4.79 -9.97
CA LEU A 111 8.25 -5.24 -10.38
C LEU A 111 7.99 -6.72 -10.01
N ALA A 112 9.03 -7.57 -9.99
CA ALA A 112 8.90 -8.97 -9.63
C ALA A 112 8.44 -9.14 -8.16
N ALA A 113 9.02 -8.37 -7.24
CA ALA A 113 8.61 -8.36 -5.83
C ALA A 113 7.16 -7.89 -5.65
N ILE A 114 6.73 -6.90 -6.45
CA ILE A 114 5.35 -6.42 -6.47
C ILE A 114 4.37 -7.50 -6.94
N ILE A 115 4.70 -8.21 -8.02
CA ILE A 115 3.87 -9.33 -8.51
C ILE A 115 3.77 -10.42 -7.43
N GLU A 116 4.89 -10.79 -6.83
CA GLU A 116 4.90 -11.76 -5.74
C GLU A 116 4.02 -11.32 -4.56
N LYS A 117 4.09 -10.04 -4.19
CA LYS A 117 3.25 -9.49 -3.12
C LYS A 117 1.76 -9.65 -3.41
N ILE A 118 1.32 -9.30 -4.62
CA ILE A 118 -0.08 -9.41 -5.03
C ILE A 118 -0.55 -10.87 -4.94
N LEU A 119 0.27 -11.81 -5.42
CA LEU A 119 -0.05 -13.24 -5.35
C LEU A 119 -0.17 -13.73 -3.90
N ARG A 120 0.70 -13.27 -3.00
CA ARG A 120 0.64 -13.65 -1.57
C ARG A 120 -0.59 -13.08 -0.85
N ALA A 121 -0.94 -11.83 -1.15
CA ALA A 121 -2.11 -11.15 -0.56
C ALA A 121 -3.43 -11.77 -1.04
N ALA A 122 -3.49 -12.21 -2.31
CA ALA A 122 -4.65 -12.86 -2.90
C ALA A 122 -4.90 -14.30 -2.38
N GLY A 123 -3.95 -14.88 -1.64
CA GLY A 123 -4.12 -16.20 -1.02
C GLY A 123 -2.86 -17.04 -1.10
N SER A 124 -2.04 -16.97 -0.05
CA SER A 124 -1.02 -18.00 0.18
C SER A 124 -1.62 -19.35 0.63
N ASP A 125 -2.93 -19.41 0.91
CA ASP A 125 -3.68 -20.67 1.01
C ASP A 125 -4.04 -21.25 -0.39
N CYS A 126 -3.98 -20.45 -1.46
CA CYS A 126 -4.43 -20.85 -2.79
C CYS A 126 -3.29 -21.14 -3.79
N LEU A 127 -2.12 -20.50 -3.61
CA LEU A 127 -1.04 -20.46 -4.60
C LEU A 127 0.18 -21.33 -4.28
N ALA A 128 0.29 -21.88 -3.08
CA ALA A 128 1.44 -22.69 -2.68
C ALA A 128 1.55 -24.04 -3.41
N ASP A 129 0.47 -24.53 -4.03
CA ASP A 129 0.43 -25.90 -4.58
C ASP A 129 0.83 -26.05 -6.06
N HIS A 130 1.16 -24.98 -6.81
CA HIS A 130 1.45 -25.19 -8.25
C HIS A 130 2.56 -24.41 -8.95
N TYR A 131 3.07 -23.29 -8.43
CA TYR A 131 4.02 -22.46 -9.21
C TYR A 131 5.44 -22.30 -8.63
N GLY A 132 5.76 -22.92 -7.49
CA GLY A 132 7.01 -22.67 -6.77
C GLY A 132 8.28 -23.40 -7.23
N LYS A 133 8.25 -24.29 -8.23
CA LYS A 133 9.44 -25.12 -8.60
C LYS A 133 9.75 -25.28 -10.09
N ARG A 134 9.22 -24.44 -10.98
CA ARG A 134 9.44 -24.65 -12.44
C ARG A 134 9.81 -23.41 -13.23
N LEU A 135 10.73 -22.58 -12.73
CA LEU A 135 11.26 -21.45 -13.51
C LEU A 135 12.78 -21.24 -13.46
N LEU A 136 13.56 -22.15 -12.85
CA LEU A 136 15.04 -22.04 -12.83
C LEU A 136 15.81 -23.23 -13.41
N HIS A 137 15.16 -24.11 -14.19
CA HIS A 137 15.86 -25.12 -14.99
C HIS A 137 15.21 -25.28 -16.37
N ARG A 138 15.44 -24.31 -17.26
CA ARG A 138 15.36 -24.56 -18.70
C ARG A 138 16.19 -23.55 -19.50
N SER A 139 17.48 -23.52 -19.22
CA SER A 139 18.48 -23.01 -20.17
C SER A 139 18.82 -24.17 -21.10
N GLY A 140 18.26 -24.18 -22.31
CA GLY A 140 18.53 -25.20 -23.33
C GLY A 140 17.52 -25.16 -24.48
N ASP A 141 18.00 -24.61 -25.60
CA ASP A 141 17.56 -24.83 -27.00
C ASP A 141 16.41 -24.02 -27.64
N ARG A 142 16.87 -23.01 -28.41
CA ARG A 142 16.49 -22.51 -29.76
C ARG A 142 15.03 -22.20 -30.16
N GLU A 143 14.87 -20.92 -30.52
CA GLU A 143 14.22 -20.28 -31.68
C GLU A 143 13.03 -20.97 -32.40
N THR A 144 11.91 -20.24 -32.51
CA THR A 144 11.45 -19.56 -33.76
C THR A 144 10.06 -18.95 -33.57
N GLY A 145 9.87 -17.70 -34.02
CA GLY A 145 8.67 -17.28 -34.73
C GLY A 145 7.46 -16.74 -33.95
N SER A 146 7.06 -15.52 -34.35
CA SER A 146 5.68 -15.00 -34.37
C SER A 146 5.10 -14.39 -33.09
N ASP A 147 5.44 -13.12 -32.90
CA ASP A 147 4.48 -12.01 -32.79
C ASP A 147 3.21 -12.24 -31.94
N ALA A 148 3.33 -11.99 -30.63
CA ALA A 148 2.20 -11.82 -29.71
C ALA A 148 2.13 -10.39 -29.14
N SER A 149 2.85 -9.44 -29.77
CA SER A 149 3.06 -8.08 -29.28
C SER A 149 1.93 -7.08 -29.60
N ALA A 150 0.87 -7.50 -30.29
CA ALA A 150 -0.02 -6.55 -30.97
C ALA A 150 -1.45 -6.40 -30.41
N HIS A 151 -1.84 -7.06 -29.30
CA HIS A 151 -3.26 -7.09 -28.89
C HIS A 151 -3.68 -6.33 -27.63
N TYR A 152 -2.77 -5.66 -26.91
CA TYR A 152 -3.13 -4.88 -25.70
C TYR A 152 -3.09 -3.35 -25.91
N SER A 153 -3.28 -2.89 -27.14
CA SER A 153 -3.19 -1.45 -27.47
C SER A 153 -4.32 -1.03 -28.39
N ARG A 154 -5.57 -1.10 -27.91
CA ARG A 154 -6.72 -0.32 -28.42
C ARG A 154 -8.00 -0.66 -27.65
N SER A 155 -8.26 0.07 -26.56
CA SER A 155 -9.59 0.46 -26.08
C SER A 155 -9.43 1.05 -24.67
N GLY A 156 -9.64 2.37 -24.54
CA GLY A 156 -9.53 3.05 -23.25
C GLY A 156 -9.34 4.56 -23.34
N GLU A 157 -9.09 5.12 -24.53
CA GLU A 157 -9.22 6.56 -24.77
C GLU A 157 -10.68 6.93 -25.03
N SER A 158 -11.45 7.05 -23.96
CA SER A 158 -12.57 7.99 -23.80
C SER A 158 -13.17 7.77 -22.40
N ASP A 159 -13.46 8.86 -21.68
CA ASP A 159 -14.30 8.93 -20.46
C ASP A 159 -13.61 9.01 -19.08
N ALA A 160 -12.44 9.65 -18.99
CA ALA A 160 -11.88 10.06 -17.69
C ALA A 160 -11.95 11.59 -17.42
N ALA A 161 -12.67 12.35 -18.23
CA ALA A 161 -12.71 13.82 -18.14
C ALA A 161 -14.15 14.37 -18.14
N ALA A 162 -15.03 13.94 -17.21
CA ALA A 162 -16.31 14.62 -17.03
C ALA A 162 -17.08 14.29 -15.73
N VAL A 163 -16.47 14.16 -14.55
CA VAL A 163 -17.24 14.25 -13.28
C VAL A 163 -16.43 14.94 -12.19
N SER A 164 -16.27 16.26 -12.33
CA SER A 164 -15.86 17.13 -11.22
C SER A 164 -16.42 18.53 -11.45
N SER A 165 -17.74 18.66 -11.34
CA SER A 165 -18.40 19.93 -11.06
C SER A 165 -19.80 19.66 -10.55
N ARG A 166 -20.20 20.39 -9.50
CA ARG A 166 -21.45 20.30 -8.72
C ARG A 166 -21.39 19.37 -7.51
N TYR A 167 -20.68 19.78 -6.48
CA TYR A 167 -21.17 19.81 -5.10
C TYR A 167 -20.24 20.74 -4.32
N PHE A 168 -20.33 22.05 -4.56
CA PHE A 168 -19.92 23.15 -3.68
C PHE A 168 -20.20 24.48 -4.40
N SER A 169 -21.45 24.92 -4.35
CA SER A 169 -21.92 26.32 -4.30
C SER A 169 -23.44 26.30 -4.22
#